data_AF-A0A8T5FDG9-F1
#
_entry.id   AF-A0A8T5FDG9-F1
#
_cell.length_a   1.000
_cell.length_b   1.000
_cell.length_c   1.000
_cell.angle_alpha   90.00
_cell.angle_beta   90.00
_cell.angle_gamma   90.00
#
_symmetry.space_group_name_H-M   'P 1'
#
loop_
_entity.id
_entity.type
_entity.pdbx_description
1 polymer ?
#
loop_
_entity_poly.entity_id
_entity_poly.type
_entity_poly.pdbx_seq_one_letter_code
_entity_poly.pdbx_strand_id
1 'polypeptide(L)'
;MFWKKKGIVPNSNWRELEKVQADDMKKRNPDYKIQTQKVYRGYGKRPDIYGQHKTIPHKRIGGESKCVKELTSKNVKQAKSYKKHPGYLSSVEIGVCKETKVTHKVRKEAKDSGMKVKRYNVKREKSWWQI
;
A
#
# COMPACT_ATOMS: atom_id res chain seq x y z
N MET A 1 4.46 -3.85 -23.64
CA MET A 1 3.35 -4.63 -23.05
C MET A 1 3.48 -4.64 -21.53
N PHE A 2 2.68 -3.86 -20.79
CA PHE A 2 2.73 -3.84 -19.33
C PHE A 2 1.95 -5.04 -18.78
N TRP A 3 2.66 -6.05 -18.24
CA TRP A 3 2.03 -7.17 -17.53
C TRP A 3 1.14 -6.67 -16.39
N LYS A 4 -0.17 -6.94 -16.46
CA LYS A 4 -1.11 -6.71 -15.36
C LYS A 4 -0.71 -7.59 -14.18
N LYS A 5 -0.33 -6.99 -13.03
CA LYS A 5 -0.12 -7.70 -11.75
C LYS A 5 -1.37 -8.56 -11.47
N LYS A 6 -1.20 -9.87 -11.23
CA LYS A 6 -2.27 -10.75 -10.74
C LYS A 6 -2.89 -10.13 -9.48
N GLY A 7 -4.21 -9.90 -9.49
CA GLY A 7 -4.96 -9.30 -8.38
C GLY A 7 -5.29 -7.81 -8.50
N ILE A 8 -4.85 -7.13 -9.58
CA ILE A 8 -5.40 -5.80 -9.92
C ILE A 8 -6.77 -6.00 -10.55
N VAL A 9 -7.80 -5.48 -9.89
CA VAL A 9 -9.16 -5.46 -10.42
C VAL A 9 -9.16 -4.57 -11.68
N PRO A 10 -9.71 -5.03 -12.83
CA PRO A 10 -9.94 -4.13 -13.96
C PRO A 10 -10.80 -2.95 -13.48
N ASN A 11 -10.44 -1.74 -13.90
CA ASN A 11 -11.08 -0.48 -13.48
C ASN A 11 -10.81 -0.16 -12.00
N SER A 12 -9.54 0.06 -11.67
CA SER A 12 -9.13 0.53 -10.34
C SER A 12 -8.25 1.77 -10.49
N ASN A 13 -8.64 2.86 -9.82
CA ASN A 13 -7.80 4.07 -9.65
C ASN A 13 -6.61 3.81 -8.72
N TRP A 14 -6.02 2.62 -8.79
CA TRP A 14 -4.95 2.17 -7.91
C TRP A 14 -3.70 3.04 -8.08
N ARG A 15 -3.40 3.50 -9.30
CA ARG A 15 -2.28 4.43 -9.56
C ARG A 15 -2.50 5.80 -8.95
N GLU A 16 -3.74 6.27 -8.96
CA GLU A 16 -4.11 7.53 -8.31
C GLU A 16 -4.00 7.38 -6.78
N LEU A 17 -4.55 6.29 -6.24
CA LEU A 17 -4.42 5.93 -4.82
C LEU A 17 -2.95 5.84 -4.39
N GLU A 18 -2.10 5.21 -5.19
CA GLU A 18 -0.67 5.10 -4.93
C GLU A 18 0.01 6.48 -4.85
N LYS A 19 -0.27 7.37 -5.81
CA LYS A 19 0.26 8.75 -5.80
C LYS A 19 -0.22 9.52 -4.58
N VAL A 20 -1.53 9.53 -4.32
CA VAL A 20 -2.13 10.24 -3.18
C VAL A 20 -1.59 9.71 -1.85
N GLN A 21 -1.44 8.40 -1.72
CA GLN A 21 -0.85 7.79 -0.53
C GLN A 21 0.64 8.17 -0.40
N ALA A 22 1.41 8.14 -1.49
CA ALA A 22 2.83 8.52 -1.44
C ALA A 22 3.03 9.99 -1.06
N ASP A 23 2.22 10.90 -1.60
CA ASP A 23 2.26 12.32 -1.29
C ASP A 23 1.89 12.59 0.18
N ASP A 24 0.85 11.93 0.68
CA ASP A 24 0.45 12.01 2.08
C ASP A 24 1.51 11.40 3.02
N MET A 25 2.14 10.29 2.64
CA MET A 25 3.27 9.73 3.38
C MET A 25 4.46 10.71 3.37
N LYS A 26 4.73 11.39 2.26
CA LYS A 26 5.84 12.34 2.11
C LYS A 26 5.64 13.58 2.98
N LYS A 27 4.40 14.09 3.03
CA LYS A 27 4.01 15.20 3.92
C LYS A 27 4.15 14.82 5.40
N ARG A 28 3.71 13.62 5.79
CA ARG A 28 3.79 13.15 7.19
C ARG A 28 5.19 12.75 7.66
N ASN A 29 6.07 12.41 6.72
CA ASN A 29 7.40 11.87 7.02
C ASN A 29 8.47 12.64 6.23
N PRO A 30 8.70 13.93 6.55
CA PRO A 30 9.63 14.78 5.80
C PRO A 30 11.09 14.26 5.84
N ASP A 31 11.45 13.48 6.85
CA ASP A 31 12.79 12.88 7.01
C ASP A 31 13.01 11.63 6.15
N TYR A 32 12.02 11.21 5.37
CA TYR A 32 12.11 10.02 4.52
C TYR A 32 12.14 10.40 3.04
N LYS A 33 13.02 9.75 2.29
CA LYS A 33 13.02 9.75 0.82
C LYS A 33 11.97 8.74 0.35
N ILE A 34 10.78 9.24 0.00
CA ILE A 34 9.66 8.42 -0.45
C ILE A 34 9.62 8.33 -1.96
N GLN A 35 9.42 7.12 -2.47
CA GLN A 35 9.38 6.76 -3.88
C GLN A 35 8.24 5.77 -4.12
N THR A 36 7.55 5.91 -5.26
CA THR A 36 6.60 4.93 -5.75
C THR A 36 7.33 3.79 -6.47
N GLN A 37 6.78 2.58 -6.38
CA GLN A 37 7.19 1.37 -7.12
C GLN A 37 8.68 1.02 -7.09
N LYS A 38 9.31 1.04 -5.93
CA LYS A 38 10.70 0.58 -5.81
C LYS A 38 10.78 -0.94 -5.67
N VAL A 39 11.50 -1.59 -6.58
CA VAL A 39 11.87 -3.01 -6.45
C VAL A 39 13.02 -3.14 -5.46
N TYR A 40 12.85 -3.95 -4.42
CA TYR A 40 13.97 -4.47 -3.64
C TYR A 40 14.73 -5.48 -4.48
N ARG A 41 15.80 -5.03 -5.14
CA ARG A 41 16.62 -5.86 -6.02
C ARG A 41 17.16 -7.11 -5.33
N GLY A 42 17.46 -7.05 -4.03
CA GLY A 42 17.94 -8.22 -3.28
C GLY A 42 16.91 -9.33 -3.04
N TYR A 43 15.59 -9.05 -3.15
CA TYR A 43 14.55 -9.95 -2.61
C TYR A 43 13.31 -10.09 -3.50
N GLY A 44 13.30 -9.45 -4.67
CA GLY A 44 12.19 -9.53 -5.63
C GLY A 44 10.85 -8.99 -5.10
N LYS A 45 10.84 -8.26 -3.97
CA LYS A 45 9.65 -7.63 -3.41
C LYS A 45 9.53 -6.19 -3.90
N ARG A 46 8.31 -5.76 -4.18
CA ARG A 46 8.01 -4.41 -4.71
C ARG A 46 6.77 -3.87 -4.01
N PRO A 47 6.93 -3.23 -2.84
CA PRO A 47 5.83 -2.47 -2.27
C PRO A 47 5.44 -1.36 -3.25
N ASP A 48 4.19 -0.94 -3.22
CA ASP A 48 3.73 0.15 -4.08
C ASP A 48 4.40 1.47 -3.67
N ILE A 49 4.65 1.67 -2.36
CA ILE A 49 5.34 2.86 -1.86
C ILE A 49 6.49 2.43 -0.94
N TYR A 50 7.63 3.09 -1.08
CA TYR A 50 8.81 2.87 -0.26
C TYR A 50 9.35 4.19 0.26
N GLY A 51 9.63 4.27 1.55
CA GLY A 51 10.32 5.39 2.18
C GLY A 51 11.55 4.92 2.93
N GLN A 52 12.68 5.58 2.72
CA GLN A 52 13.91 5.35 3.50
C GLN A 52 14.30 6.62 4.23
N HIS A 53 14.63 6.52 5.51
CA HIS A 53 15.10 7.67 6.27
C HIS A 53 16.34 8.26 5.61
N LYS A 54 16.44 9.59 5.55
CA LYS A 54 17.53 10.31 4.88
C LYS A 54 18.89 9.98 5.46
N THR A 55 18.96 9.77 6.78
CA THR A 55 20.21 9.55 7.53
C THR A 55 20.32 8.17 8.18
N ILE A 56 19.22 7.42 8.34
CA ILE A 56 19.20 6.15 9.10
C ILE A 56 18.84 5.01 8.13
N PRO A 57 19.83 4.29 7.56
CA PRO A 57 19.60 3.38 6.44
C PRO A 57 18.66 2.21 6.73
N HIS A 58 18.57 1.78 8.00
CA HIS A 58 17.72 0.68 8.45
C HIS A 58 16.29 1.11 8.78
N LYS A 59 16.01 2.41 8.91
CA LYS A 59 14.67 2.92 9.20
C LYS A 59 13.92 3.14 7.88
N ARG A 60 13.00 2.22 7.60
CA ARG A 60 12.30 2.14 6.31
C ARG A 60 10.81 1.98 6.52
N ILE A 61 10.02 2.66 5.72
CA ILE A 61 8.56 2.58 5.74
C ILE A 61 8.07 2.13 4.38
N GLY A 62 6.89 1.52 4.32
CA GLY A 62 6.28 1.22 3.03
C GLY A 62 4.77 1.34 3.03
N GLY A 63 4.23 1.36 1.83
CA GLY A 63 2.80 1.43 1.57
C GLY A 63 2.38 0.38 0.54
N GLU A 64 1.20 -0.17 0.74
CA GLU A 64 0.51 -1.01 -0.24
C GLU A 64 -0.85 -0.38 -0.54
N SER A 65 -1.12 -0.11 -1.81
CA SER A 65 -2.33 0.60 -2.24
C SER A 65 -3.35 -0.40 -2.77
N LYS A 66 -4.50 -0.52 -2.10
CA LYS A 66 -5.57 -1.46 -2.44
C LYS A 66 -6.87 -0.72 -2.78
N CYS A 67 -7.11 -0.50 -4.07
CA CYS A 67 -8.39 -0.01 -4.56
C CYS A 67 -9.30 -1.18 -4.96
N VAL A 68 -9.88 -1.86 -3.96
CA VAL A 68 -10.70 -3.07 -4.12
C VAL A 68 -12.10 -2.87 -3.52
N LYS A 69 -13.06 -3.74 -3.85
CA LYS A 69 -14.40 -3.71 -3.24
C LYS A 69 -14.33 -3.94 -1.72
N GLU A 70 -13.57 -4.95 -1.31
CA GLU A 70 -13.38 -5.31 0.10
C GLU A 70 -11.91 -5.63 0.38
N LEU A 71 -11.39 -5.07 1.47
CA LEU A 71 -10.07 -5.42 1.97
C LEU A 71 -10.15 -6.76 2.72
N THR A 72 -9.41 -7.76 2.27
CA THR A 72 -9.40 -9.10 2.85
C THR A 72 -8.12 -9.39 3.62
N SER A 73 -8.12 -10.45 4.44
CA SER A 73 -6.92 -10.96 5.13
C SER A 73 -5.77 -11.30 4.17
N LYS A 74 -6.06 -11.70 2.92
CA LYS A 74 -5.01 -11.94 1.91
C LYS A 74 -4.22 -10.66 1.61
N ASN A 75 -4.90 -9.52 1.52
CA ASN A 75 -4.25 -8.22 1.30
C ASN A 75 -3.37 -7.84 2.50
N VAL A 76 -3.85 -8.08 3.72
CA VAL A 76 -3.09 -7.82 4.97
C VAL A 76 -1.86 -8.72 5.03
N LYS A 77 -1.99 -10.01 4.73
CA LYS A 77 -0.86 -10.95 4.67
C LYS A 77 0.18 -10.54 3.62
N GLN A 78 -0.26 -10.05 2.47
CA GLN A 78 0.66 -9.51 1.45
C GLN A 78 1.44 -8.31 1.99
N ALA A 79 0.78 -7.32 2.60
CA ALA A 79 1.43 -6.17 3.20
C ALA A 79 2.38 -6.58 4.35
N LYS A 80 1.97 -7.54 5.18
CA LYS A 80 2.77 -8.12 6.26
C LYS A 80 4.05 -8.79 5.75
N SER A 81 4.02 -9.36 4.54
CA SER A 81 5.20 -10.01 3.95
C SER A 81 6.38 -9.07 3.76
N TYR A 82 6.14 -7.75 3.62
CA TYR A 82 7.20 -6.75 3.51
C TYR A 82 7.84 -6.37 4.85
N LYS A 83 7.18 -6.67 5.98
CA LYS A 83 7.75 -6.44 7.32
C LYS A 83 8.77 -7.51 7.71
N LYS A 84 8.76 -8.69 7.08
CA LYS A 84 9.71 -9.77 7.39
C LYS A 84 11.09 -9.48 6.82
N HIS A 85 12.11 -10.08 7.45
CA HIS A 85 13.50 -10.12 7.00
C HIS A 85 13.51 -10.36 5.49
N PRO A 86 14.27 -9.58 4.70
CA PRO A 86 15.43 -8.70 5.01
C PRO A 86 15.24 -7.20 4.72
N GLY A 87 14.05 -6.77 4.30
CA GLY A 87 13.78 -5.37 3.99
C GLY A 87 13.55 -4.49 5.22
N TYR A 88 13.14 -5.11 6.35
CA TYR A 88 12.70 -4.51 7.61
C TYR A 88 12.02 -3.16 7.43
N LEU A 89 10.87 -3.16 6.76
CA LEU A 89 9.98 -2.01 6.87
C LEU A 89 9.50 -1.91 8.33
N SER A 90 9.97 -0.90 9.05
CA SER A 90 9.60 -0.63 10.44
C SER A 90 8.10 -0.38 10.58
N SER A 91 7.49 0.20 9.55
CA SER A 91 6.04 0.35 9.47
C SER A 91 5.54 0.16 8.04
N VAL A 92 4.38 -0.49 7.91
CA VAL A 92 3.66 -0.63 6.64
C VAL A 92 2.27 -0.04 6.78
N GLU A 93 1.87 0.74 5.78
CA GLU A 93 0.55 1.35 5.68
C GLU A 93 -0.22 0.77 4.49
N ILE A 94 -1.46 0.31 4.75
CA ILE A 94 -2.36 -0.16 3.71
C ILE A 94 -3.28 1.01 3.35
N GLY A 95 -3.07 1.59 2.17
CA GLY A 95 -3.93 2.62 1.62
C GLY A 95 -5.14 1.99 0.93
N VAL A 96 -6.35 2.45 1.23
CA VAL A 96 -7.58 1.98 0.58
C VAL A 96 -8.40 3.12 0.00
N CYS A 97 -9.12 2.83 -1.08
CA CYS A 97 -10.08 3.76 -1.68
C CYS A 97 -11.25 4.05 -0.72
N LYS A 98 -11.93 5.18 -0.93
CA LYS A 98 -12.99 5.68 -0.03
C LYS A 98 -14.11 4.65 0.19
N GLU A 99 -14.49 3.98 -0.89
CA GLU A 99 -15.59 3.02 -0.96
C GLU A 99 -15.17 1.60 -0.57
N THR A 100 -13.88 1.34 -0.37
CA THR A 100 -13.41 0.00 -0.02
C THR A 100 -13.94 -0.39 1.35
N LYS A 101 -14.71 -1.48 1.39
CA LYS A 101 -15.19 -2.09 2.64
C LYS A 101 -14.00 -2.63 3.44
N VAL A 102 -13.92 -2.25 4.71
CA VAL A 102 -12.90 -2.75 5.64
C VAL A 102 -13.63 -3.27 6.86
N THR A 103 -13.70 -4.59 6.99
CA THR A 103 -14.36 -5.23 8.14
C THR A 103 -13.56 -5.04 9.42
N HIS A 104 -14.25 -5.10 10.57
CA HIS A 104 -13.59 -5.00 11.89
C HIS A 104 -12.50 -6.07 12.06
N LYS A 105 -12.78 -7.30 11.63
CA LYS A 105 -11.82 -8.42 11.66
C LYS A 105 -10.51 -8.09 10.94
N VAL A 106 -10.60 -7.56 9.72
CA VAL A 106 -9.42 -7.21 8.90
C VAL A 106 -8.68 -6.01 9.48
N ARG A 107 -9.40 -5.02 10.01
CA ARG A 107 -8.79 -3.88 10.70
C ARG A 107 -8.01 -4.32 11.94
N LYS A 108 -8.58 -5.24 12.74
CA LYS A 108 -7.92 -5.84 13.90
C LYS A 108 -6.67 -6.62 13.47
N GLU A 109 -6.76 -7.47 12.45
CA GLU A 109 -5.61 -8.23 11.92
C GLU A 109 -4.45 -7.32 11.46
N ALA A 110 -4.77 -6.20 10.81
CA ALA A 110 -3.77 -5.21 10.41
C ALA A 110 -3.12 -4.53 11.64
N LYS A 111 -3.93 -4.13 12.63
CA LYS A 111 -3.46 -3.54 13.89
C LYS A 111 -2.55 -4.49 14.67
N ASP A 112 -2.98 -5.75 14.83
CA ASP A 112 -2.22 -6.80 15.52
C ASP A 112 -0.88 -7.10 14.82
N SER A 113 -0.82 -6.87 13.50
CA SER A 113 0.42 -6.98 12.73
C SER A 113 1.27 -5.69 12.72
N GLY A 114 0.91 -4.68 13.52
CA GLY A 114 1.59 -3.38 13.60
C GLY A 114 1.56 -2.61 12.29
N MET A 115 0.46 -2.68 11.54
CA MET A 115 0.23 -1.95 10.31
C MET A 115 -0.93 -0.98 10.49
N LYS A 116 -0.93 0.10 9.70
CA LYS A 116 -2.00 1.09 9.68
C LYS A 116 -2.85 0.90 8.43
N VAL A 117 -4.17 0.95 8.56
CA VAL A 117 -5.09 1.01 7.42
C VAL A 117 -5.57 2.44 7.30
N LYS A 118 -5.25 3.10 6.18
CA LYS A 118 -5.64 4.49 5.93
C LYS A 118 -6.54 4.56 4.71
N ARG A 119 -7.65 5.30 4.85
CA ARG A 119 -8.62 5.51 3.77
C ARG A 119 -8.35 6.85 3.11
N TYR A 120 -8.33 6.85 1.79
CA TYR A 120 -8.09 8.03 0.98
C TYR A 120 -9.33 8.43 0.18
N ASN A 121 -9.47 9.71 -0.14
CA ASN A 121 -10.57 10.25 -0.95
C ASN A 121 -10.38 9.96 -2.45
N VAL A 122 -10.03 8.72 -2.78
CA VAL A 122 -9.93 8.22 -4.16
C VAL A 122 -11.12 7.29 -4.39
N LYS A 123 -11.90 7.57 -5.42
CA LYS A 123 -13.04 6.73 -5.82
C LYS A 123 -12.54 5.52 -6.58
N ARG A 124 -13.29 4.43 -6.52
CA ARG A 124 -13.05 3.29 -7.40
C ARG A 124 -13.59 3.65 -8.79
N GLU A 125 -12.86 3.29 -9.83
CA GLU A 125 -13.34 3.47 -11.20
C GLU A 125 -14.63 2.64 -11.37
N LYS A 126 -15.68 3.26 -11.90
CA LYS A 126 -16.91 2.55 -12.25
C LYS A 126 -16.66 1.77 -13.54
N SER A 127 -17.23 0.56 -13.64
CA SER A 127 -17.24 -0.15 -14.92
C SER A 127 -18.06 0.67 -15.92
N TRP A 128 -17.65 0.67 -17.20
CA TRP A 128 -18.36 1.37 -18.28
C TRP A 128 -19.82 0.90 -18.47
N TRP A 129 -20.16 -0.29 -17.98
CA TRP A 129 -21.53 -0.82 -17.89
C TRP A 129 -22.35 -0.33 -16.68
N GLN A 130 -21.81 0.56 -15.84
CA GLN A 130 -22.48 1.13 -14.66
C GLN A 130 -22.67 2.66 -14.78
N ILE A 131 -22.64 3.19 -16.00
CA ILE A 131 -23.02 4.57 -16.32
C ILE A 131 -24.51 4.58 -16.65
#